data_AF-A0A660T3Y5-F1
#
_entry.id   AF-A0A660T3Y5-F1
#
_cell.length_a   1.000
_cell.length_b   1.000
_cell.length_c   1.000
_cell.angle_alpha   90.00
_cell.angle_beta   90.00
_cell.angle_gamma   90.00
#
_symmetry.space_group_name_H-M   'P 1'
#
loop_
_entity.id
_entity.type
_entity.pdbx_description
1 polymer ?
#
loop_
_entity_poly.entity_id
_entity_poly.type
_entity_poly.pdbx_seq_one_letter_code
_entity_poly.pdbx_strand_id
1 'polypeptide(L)'
;MALACKGPEKVCLVTDASLGAGNPPGIYKGIGDMEVSFAYEGAPARGTVNSPCPGGLAGSGLTMDRAVRNAVKLLEISIPQACRMASLNPAAVLGLDNELGKIEEGYSANMVLLDDNLEVKATWVKGKREY
;
A
#
# COMPACT_ATOMS: atom_id res chain seq x y z
N MET A 1 -1.95 -16.38 -7.21
CA MET A 1 -3.29 -16.70 -7.76
C MET A 1 -3.91 -15.51 -8.51
N ALA A 2 -4.12 -14.34 -7.89
CA ALA A 2 -4.74 -13.18 -8.58
C ALA A 2 -4.00 -12.73 -9.86
N LEU A 3 -2.67 -12.54 -9.76
CA LEU A 3 -1.84 -12.12 -10.90
C LEU A 3 -1.86 -13.12 -12.05
N ALA A 4 -1.74 -14.42 -11.75
CA ALA A 4 -1.82 -15.47 -12.76
C ALA A 4 -3.18 -15.49 -13.48
N CYS A 5 -4.27 -15.17 -12.78
CA CYS A 5 -5.62 -15.20 -13.36
C CYS A 5 -6.01 -13.91 -14.10
N LYS A 6 -5.53 -12.74 -13.68
CA LYS A 6 -5.99 -11.43 -14.16
C LYS A 6 -4.94 -10.64 -14.94
N GLY A 7 -3.67 -10.94 -14.74
CA GLY A 7 -2.54 -10.14 -15.19
C GLY A 7 -2.35 -8.86 -14.37
N PRO A 8 -1.14 -8.28 -14.38
CA PRO A 8 -0.79 -7.09 -13.60
C PRO A 8 -1.61 -5.86 -14.00
N GLU A 9 -2.12 -5.79 -15.23
CA GLU A 9 -2.93 -4.68 -15.75
C GLU A 9 -4.33 -4.57 -15.09
N LYS A 10 -4.78 -5.63 -14.40
CA LYS A 10 -6.13 -5.73 -13.80
C LYS A 10 -6.09 -6.01 -12.31
N VAL A 11 -4.94 -5.78 -11.67
CA VAL A 11 -4.76 -5.97 -10.22
C VAL A 11 -4.30 -4.65 -9.61
N CYS A 12 -4.95 -4.26 -8.51
CA CYS A 12 -4.55 -3.10 -7.71
C CYS A 12 -3.83 -3.57 -6.45
N LEU A 13 -2.75 -2.90 -6.08
CA LEU A 13 -2.18 -3.02 -4.74
C LEU A 13 -2.99 -2.15 -3.79
N VAL A 14 -3.40 -2.73 -2.67
CA VAL A 14 -4.08 -2.03 -1.57
C VAL A 14 -3.37 -2.40 -0.27
N THR A 15 -3.37 -1.47 0.68
CA THR A 15 -2.78 -1.72 1.99
C THR A 15 -3.77 -2.42 2.92
N ASP A 16 -5.05 -2.05 2.85
CA ASP A 16 -6.02 -2.35 3.92
C ASP A 16 -5.43 -2.00 5.30
N ALA A 17 -4.74 -0.85 5.35
CA ALA A 17 -3.96 -0.42 6.49
C ALA A 17 -4.84 -0.15 7.70
N SER A 18 -4.37 -0.61 8.86
CA SER A 18 -4.94 -0.39 10.18
C SER A 18 -3.98 0.45 11.02
N LEU A 19 -4.35 0.73 12.29
CA LEU A 19 -3.64 1.68 13.18
C LEU A 19 -2.12 1.45 13.30
N GLY A 20 -1.66 0.20 13.17
CA GLY A 20 -0.24 -0.13 13.25
C GLY A 20 0.58 0.15 11.98
N ALA A 21 -0.04 0.55 10.88
CA ALA A 21 0.70 0.88 9.65
C ALA A 21 1.57 2.12 9.86
N GLY A 22 2.87 1.99 9.60
CA GLY A 22 3.85 3.05 9.85
C GLY A 22 4.21 3.28 11.33
N ASN A 23 3.75 2.41 12.25
CA ASN A 23 4.05 2.50 13.67
C ASN A 23 4.82 1.25 14.18
N PRO A 24 5.49 1.34 15.35
CA PRO A 24 6.17 0.19 15.95
C PRO A 24 5.24 -1.00 16.21
N PRO A 25 5.76 -2.24 16.32
CA PRO A 25 4.98 -3.39 16.73
C PRO A 25 4.31 -3.16 18.09
N GLY A 26 3.11 -3.71 18.29
CA GLY A 26 2.38 -3.52 19.55
C GLY A 26 0.89 -3.77 19.43
N ILE A 27 0.18 -3.43 20.51
CA ILE A 27 -1.27 -3.50 20.62
C ILE A 27 -1.85 -2.11 20.43
N TYR A 28 -2.81 -1.98 19.53
CA TYR A 28 -3.50 -0.73 19.21
C TYR A 28 -4.99 -0.88 19.46
N LYS A 29 -5.59 0.18 20.00
CA LYS A 29 -7.02 0.32 20.27
C LYS A 29 -7.54 1.54 19.53
N GLY A 30 -8.77 1.50 19.04
CA GLY A 30 -9.43 2.68 18.47
C GLY A 30 -10.18 2.46 17.14
N ILE A 31 -10.27 1.23 16.64
CA ILE A 31 -11.17 0.89 15.52
C ILE A 31 -12.44 0.27 16.12
N GLY A 32 -13.36 1.12 16.58
CA GLY A 32 -14.54 0.67 17.34
C GLY A 32 -14.14 -0.14 18.58
N ASP A 33 -14.77 -1.30 18.77
CA ASP A 33 -14.48 -2.23 19.87
C ASP A 33 -13.28 -3.16 19.59
N MET A 34 -12.55 -2.93 18.50
CA MET A 34 -11.48 -3.81 18.06
C MET A 34 -10.14 -3.40 18.69
N GLU A 35 -9.52 -4.38 19.38
CA GLU A 35 -8.12 -4.34 19.81
C GLU A 35 -7.31 -5.23 18.85
N VAL A 36 -6.27 -4.66 18.24
CA VAL A 36 -5.43 -5.36 17.26
C VAL A 36 -3.97 -5.39 17.70
N SER A 37 -3.26 -6.44 17.32
CA SER A 37 -1.84 -6.62 17.57
C SER A 37 -1.06 -6.77 16.27
N PHE A 38 0.17 -6.25 16.29
CA PHE A 38 1.14 -6.35 15.21
C PHE A 38 2.42 -6.97 15.79
N ALA A 39 2.79 -8.16 15.32
CA ALA A 39 3.94 -8.90 15.83
C ALA A 39 5.29 -8.28 15.43
N TYR A 40 5.31 -7.55 14.31
CA TYR A 40 6.46 -6.84 13.77
C TYR A 40 5.96 -5.67 12.90
N GLU A 41 6.86 -4.77 12.50
CA GLU A 41 6.49 -3.59 11.72
C GLU A 41 5.88 -4.03 10.39
N GLY A 42 4.67 -3.56 10.09
CA GLY A 42 3.91 -3.95 8.90
C GLY A 42 3.43 -5.39 8.84
N ALA A 43 3.36 -6.07 9.98
CA ALA A 43 2.67 -7.35 10.10
C ALA A 43 1.18 -7.23 9.71
N PRO A 44 0.51 -8.33 9.32
CA PRO A 44 -0.94 -8.39 9.32
C PRO A 44 -1.49 -8.05 10.71
N ALA A 45 -2.56 -7.27 10.77
CA ALA A 45 -3.23 -6.96 12.03
C ALA A 45 -4.01 -8.19 12.50
N ARG A 46 -3.82 -8.56 13.77
CA ARG A 46 -4.52 -9.69 14.39
C ARG A 46 -5.34 -9.23 15.58
N GLY A 47 -6.62 -9.58 15.61
CA GLY A 47 -7.46 -9.35 16.79
C GLY A 47 -6.82 -9.98 18.04
N THR A 48 -6.77 -9.25 19.15
CA THR A 48 -6.27 -9.79 20.42
C THR A 48 -7.35 -10.63 21.13
N VAL A 49 -7.03 -11.15 22.31
CA VAL A 49 -8.00 -11.85 23.17
C VAL A 49 -9.17 -10.97 23.61
N ASN A 50 -9.01 -9.64 23.59
CA ASN A 50 -10.06 -8.67 23.94
C ASN A 50 -10.88 -8.23 22.73
N SER A 51 -10.55 -8.71 21.54
CA SER A 51 -11.23 -8.37 20.29
C SER A 51 -12.45 -9.28 20.07
N PRO A 52 -13.51 -8.83 19.37
CA PRO A 52 -14.65 -9.68 19.02
C PRO A 52 -14.29 -10.94 18.22
N CYS A 53 -13.16 -10.91 17.50
CA CYS A 53 -12.62 -12.06 16.77
C CYS A 53 -11.12 -12.26 17.10
N PRO A 54 -10.79 -12.93 18.22
CA PRO A 54 -9.40 -13.20 18.61
C PRO A 54 -8.65 -14.00 17.53
N GLY A 55 -7.46 -13.56 17.17
CA GLY A 55 -6.61 -14.15 16.13
C GLY A 55 -7.06 -13.88 14.67
N GLY A 56 -8.26 -13.32 14.48
CA GLY A 56 -8.79 -12.95 13.16
C GLY A 56 -7.94 -11.86 12.48
N LEU A 57 -7.95 -11.83 11.14
CA LEU A 57 -7.39 -10.72 10.38
C LEU A 57 -8.24 -9.47 10.59
N ALA A 58 -7.58 -8.34 10.80
CA ALA A 58 -8.22 -7.06 11.13
C ALA A 58 -7.54 -5.89 10.39
N GLY A 59 -7.30 -6.08 9.09
CA GLY A 59 -6.47 -5.21 8.26
C GLY A 59 -4.98 -5.56 8.34
N SER A 60 -4.13 -4.60 8.01
CA SER A 60 -2.68 -4.82 7.95
C SER A 60 -1.88 -3.62 8.46
N GLY A 61 -0.60 -3.84 8.77
CA GLY A 61 0.35 -2.76 8.99
C GLY A 61 1.07 -2.32 7.70
N LEU A 62 0.62 -2.80 6.54
CA LEU A 62 1.29 -2.59 5.27
C LEU A 62 1.20 -1.13 4.84
N THR A 63 2.31 -0.56 4.40
CA THR A 63 2.38 0.75 3.73
C THR A 63 2.50 0.55 2.22
N MET A 64 2.17 1.57 1.42
CA MET A 64 2.14 1.42 -0.04
C MET A 64 3.53 1.18 -0.65
N ASP A 65 4.57 1.84 -0.13
CA ASP A 65 5.96 1.62 -0.53
C ASP A 65 6.39 0.17 -0.26
N ARG A 66 6.02 -0.39 0.89
CA ARG A 66 6.26 -1.79 1.23
C ARG A 66 5.43 -2.73 0.36
N ALA A 67 4.20 -2.37 0.00
CA ALA A 67 3.39 -3.15 -0.93
C ALA A 67 4.07 -3.26 -2.31
N VAL A 68 4.56 -2.14 -2.86
CA VAL A 68 5.33 -2.11 -4.11
C VAL A 68 6.61 -2.94 -3.98
N ARG A 69 7.37 -2.75 -2.91
CA ARG A 69 8.61 -3.49 -2.67
C ARG A 69 8.37 -5.00 -2.55
N ASN A 70 7.32 -5.40 -1.85
CA ASN A 70 6.93 -6.81 -1.72
C ASN A 70 6.48 -7.39 -3.06
N ALA A 71 5.74 -6.62 -3.87
CA ALA A 71 5.34 -7.07 -5.21
C ALA A 71 6.57 -7.34 -6.10
N VAL A 72 7.60 -6.48 -6.02
CA VAL A 72 8.85 -6.70 -6.76
C VAL A 72 9.65 -7.88 -6.19
N LYS A 73 9.89 -7.89 -4.87
CA LYS A 73 10.81 -8.86 -4.26
C LYS A 73 10.23 -10.26 -4.05
N LEU A 74 8.93 -10.36 -3.76
CA LEU A 74 8.27 -11.62 -3.38
C LEU A 74 7.42 -12.20 -4.52
N LEU A 75 6.89 -11.34 -5.40
CA LEU A 75 6.07 -11.77 -6.53
C LEU A 75 6.82 -11.68 -7.87
N GLU A 76 8.09 -11.24 -7.84
CA GLU A 76 8.99 -11.12 -8.99
C GLU A 76 8.41 -10.29 -10.15
N ILE A 77 7.61 -9.28 -9.80
CA ILE A 77 7.02 -8.35 -10.77
C ILE A 77 8.01 -7.22 -11.05
N SER A 78 8.09 -6.76 -12.30
CA SER A 78 8.93 -5.62 -12.65
C SER A 78 8.50 -4.33 -11.93
N ILE A 79 9.43 -3.42 -11.68
CA ILE A 79 9.14 -2.12 -11.06
C ILE A 79 8.02 -1.37 -11.81
N PRO A 80 8.04 -1.23 -13.16
CA PRO A 80 6.96 -0.55 -13.87
C PRO A 80 5.58 -1.18 -13.65
N GLN A 81 5.49 -2.52 -13.61
CA GLN A 81 4.24 -3.22 -13.35
C GLN A 81 3.77 -3.00 -11.90
N ALA A 82 4.67 -3.07 -10.91
CA ALA A 82 4.31 -2.81 -9.51
C ALA A 82 3.84 -1.35 -9.31
N CYS A 83 4.51 -0.37 -9.92
CA CYS A 83 4.09 1.03 -9.93
C CYS A 83 2.73 1.20 -10.62
N ARG A 84 2.49 0.50 -11.73
CA ARG A 84 1.18 0.51 -12.41
C ARG A 84 0.08 0.00 -11.48
N MET A 85 0.32 -1.12 -10.81
CA MET A 85 -0.64 -1.72 -9.87
C MET A 85 -0.91 -0.83 -8.63
N ALA A 86 0.04 0.00 -8.23
CA ALA A 86 -0.10 0.94 -7.10
C ALA A 86 -0.62 2.34 -7.49
N SER A 87 -0.68 2.66 -8.79
CA SER A 87 -0.97 4.02 -9.26
C SER A 87 -1.98 4.05 -10.40
N LEU A 88 -1.60 3.67 -11.62
CA LEU A 88 -2.46 3.74 -12.80
C LEU A 88 -3.70 2.85 -12.69
N ASN A 89 -3.57 1.61 -12.20
CA ASN A 89 -4.70 0.70 -12.11
C ASN A 89 -5.76 1.20 -11.10
N PRO A 90 -5.40 1.62 -9.87
CA PRO A 90 -6.34 2.29 -8.98
C PRO A 90 -6.97 3.56 -9.58
N ALA A 91 -6.20 4.39 -10.28
CA ALA A 91 -6.72 5.58 -10.95
C ALA A 91 -7.79 5.21 -11.98
N ALA A 92 -7.53 4.19 -12.81
CA ALA A 92 -8.49 3.71 -13.82
C ALA A 92 -9.75 3.12 -13.18
N VAL A 93 -9.62 2.36 -12.08
CA VAL A 93 -10.78 1.83 -11.33
C VAL A 93 -11.68 2.96 -10.81
N LEU A 94 -11.09 4.11 -10.44
CA LEU A 94 -11.80 5.29 -9.94
C LEU A 94 -12.23 6.26 -11.06
N GLY A 95 -11.85 6.02 -12.31
CA GLY A 95 -12.11 6.91 -13.44
C GLY A 95 -11.29 8.21 -13.42
N LEU A 96 -10.08 8.18 -12.83
CA LEU A 96 -9.16 9.31 -12.67
C LEU A 96 -7.87 9.16 -13.49
N ASP A 97 -7.80 8.17 -14.38
CA ASP A 97 -6.60 7.87 -15.19
C ASP A 97 -6.34 8.86 -16.34
N ASN A 98 -7.19 9.88 -16.46
CA ASN A 98 -6.98 11.07 -17.30
C ASN A 98 -6.25 12.21 -16.57
N GLU A 99 -6.09 12.14 -15.24
CA GLU A 99 -5.41 13.16 -14.44
C GLU A 99 -4.36 12.61 -13.46
N LEU A 100 -4.46 11.33 -13.09
CA LEU A 100 -3.60 10.64 -12.13
C LEU A 100 -3.02 9.34 -12.70
N GLY A 101 -2.01 8.80 -12.02
CA GLY A 101 -1.48 7.46 -12.31
C GLY A 101 -0.37 7.39 -13.36
N LYS A 102 0.00 8.52 -13.97
CA LYS A 102 1.07 8.62 -14.97
C LYS A 102 1.96 9.83 -14.72
N ILE A 103 3.21 9.72 -15.17
CA ILE A 103 4.15 10.84 -15.29
C ILE A 103 4.16 11.22 -16.77
N GLU A 104 3.26 12.14 -17.14
CA GLU A 104 3.00 12.56 -18.51
C GLU A 104 2.52 14.02 -18.50
N GLU A 105 2.75 14.77 -19.58
CA GLU A 105 2.25 16.14 -19.69
C GLU A 105 0.72 16.18 -19.55
N GLY A 106 0.23 17.20 -18.83
CA GLY A 106 -1.20 17.34 -18.53
C GLY A 106 -1.70 16.59 -17.28
N TYR A 107 -0.89 15.70 -16.68
CA TYR A 107 -1.25 14.98 -15.45
C TYR A 107 -0.85 15.78 -14.20
N SER A 108 -1.50 15.48 -13.07
CA SER A 108 -1.14 16.07 -11.78
C SER A 108 0.26 15.63 -11.38
N ALA A 109 1.09 16.59 -10.95
CA ALA A 109 2.46 16.33 -10.49
C ALA A 109 2.52 15.70 -9.08
N ASN A 110 1.91 14.52 -8.96
CA ASN A 110 1.98 13.65 -7.79
C ASN A 110 3.02 12.56 -8.06
N MET A 111 4.15 12.61 -7.35
CA MET A 111 5.30 11.76 -7.64
C MET A 111 5.95 11.26 -6.37
N VAL A 112 6.63 10.13 -6.48
CA VAL A 112 7.49 9.57 -5.42
C VAL A 112 8.86 9.27 -6.00
N LEU A 113 9.91 9.68 -5.29
CA LEU A 113 11.28 9.28 -5.58
C LEU A 113 11.63 8.09 -4.70
N LEU A 114 12.03 6.99 -5.32
CA LEU A 114 12.48 5.77 -4.67
C LEU A 114 13.99 5.58 -4.92
N ASP A 115 14.70 5.01 -3.94
CA ASP A 115 16.07 4.52 -4.17
C ASP A 115 16.10 3.10 -4.75
N ASP A 116 17.30 2.55 -4.95
CA ASP A 116 17.53 1.19 -5.47
C ASP A 116 16.92 0.09 -4.58
N ASN A 117 16.65 0.39 -3.31
CA ASN A 117 15.99 -0.53 -2.38
C ASN A 117 14.47 -0.38 -2.38
N LEU A 118 13.94 0.53 -3.19
CA LEU A 118 12.54 0.96 -3.21
C LEU A 118 12.11 1.62 -1.89
N GLU A 119 13.02 2.33 -1.23
CA GLU A 119 12.72 3.20 -0.08
C GLU A 119 12.38 4.62 -0.56
N VAL A 120 11.39 5.24 0.06
CA VAL A 120 10.96 6.60 -0.27
C VAL A 120 12.02 7.61 0.14
N LYS A 121 12.42 8.48 -0.79
CA LYS A 121 13.36 9.60 -0.55
C LYS A 121 12.73 10.97 -0.63
N ALA A 122 11.68 11.10 -1.44
CA ALA A 122 10.94 12.34 -1.56
C ALA A 122 9.55 12.08 -2.15
N THR A 123 8.61 12.97 -1.86
CA THR A 123 7.29 12.97 -2.48
C THR A 123 6.90 14.37 -2.93
N TRP A 124 6.12 14.41 -4.01
CA TRP A 124 5.47 15.62 -4.49
C TRP A 124 3.98 15.41 -4.52
N VAL A 125 3.24 16.41 -4.05
CA VAL A 125 1.78 16.49 -4.13
C VAL A 125 1.42 17.77 -4.88
N LYS A 126 0.80 17.62 -6.05
CA LYS A 126 0.46 18.72 -6.95
C LYS A 126 1.65 19.65 -7.23
N GLY A 127 2.83 19.05 -7.43
CA GLY A 127 4.09 19.74 -7.73
C GLY A 127 4.82 20.32 -6.53
N LYS A 128 4.26 20.25 -5.31
CA LYS A 128 4.92 20.71 -4.08
C LYS A 128 5.58 19.54 -3.39
N ARG A 129 6.84 19.72 -2.97
CA ARG A 129 7.57 18.70 -2.21
C ARG A 129 7.08 18.69 -0.75
N GLU A 130 6.65 17.53 -0.26
CA GLU A 130 6.11 17.35 1.10
C GLU A 130 7.01 16.48 1.99
N TYR A 131 7.77 15.57 1.37
CA TYR A 131 8.77 14.70 1.99
C TYR A 131 10.04 14.71 1.14
#